data_AF-A0A7Y2DRM4-F1
#
_entry.id   AF-A0A7Y2DRM4-F1
#
_cell.length_a   1.000
_cell.length_b   1.000
_cell.length_c   1.000
_cell.angle_alpha   90.00
_cell.angle_beta   90.00
_cell.angle_gamma   90.00
#
_symmetry.space_group_name_H-M   'P 1'
#
loop_
_entity.id
_entity.type
_entity.pdbx_description
1 polymer ?
#
loop_
_entity_poly.entity_id
_entity_poly.type
_entity_poly.pdbx_seq_one_letter_code
_entity_poly.pdbx_strand_id
1 'polypeptide(L)'
;MPSSADTETDEQVEVVDHARTALLDALRTDLGDALVEHALVPGVDLTVRIATSSWGDTAAYLRERQRFRFFDFISAIDWMPSP
;
A
#
# COMPACT_ATOMS: atom_id res chain seq x y z
N MET A 1 21.15 18.02 38.78
CA MET A 1 21.22 18.49 37.38
C MET A 1 20.29 17.60 36.56
N PRO A 2 19.16 18.09 36.03
CA PRO A 2 18.33 17.28 35.13
C PRO A 2 19.07 17.08 33.80
N SER A 3 19.15 15.82 33.36
CA SER A 3 19.74 15.40 32.09
C SER A 3 18.93 15.98 30.93
N SER A 4 19.56 16.76 30.05
CA SER A 4 18.92 17.26 28.83
C SER A 4 18.69 16.09 27.88
N ALA A 5 17.44 15.87 27.50
CA ALA A 5 17.09 15.05 26.35
C ALA A 5 17.20 15.94 25.11
N ASP A 6 18.34 15.90 24.44
CA ASP A 6 18.45 16.41 23.07
C ASP A 6 17.61 15.49 22.19
N THR A 7 16.41 15.97 21.85
CA THR A 7 15.60 15.38 20.79
C THR A 7 16.08 16.00 19.48
N GLU A 8 17.12 15.41 18.91
CA GLU A 8 17.58 15.72 17.56
C GLU A 8 16.46 15.32 16.61
N THR A 9 15.69 16.32 16.17
CA THR A 9 14.65 16.13 15.16
C THR A 9 15.36 16.03 13.82
N ASP A 10 15.64 14.80 13.40
CA ASP A 10 16.15 14.49 12.07
C ASP A 10 15.14 15.00 11.03
N GLU A 11 15.50 16.06 10.31
CA GLU A 11 14.74 16.57 9.17
C GLU A 11 14.77 15.51 8.06
N GLN A 12 13.85 14.55 8.15
CA GLN A 12 13.66 13.56 7.10
C GLN A 12 13.19 14.28 5.84
N VAL A 13 14.10 14.41 4.86
CA VAL A 13 13.76 14.85 3.52
C VAL A 13 12.67 13.91 2.99
N GLU A 14 11.48 14.44 2.79
CA GLU A 14 10.33 13.67 2.31
C GLU A 14 10.66 13.13 0.90
N VAL A 15 11.01 11.85 0.82
CA VAL A 15 11.28 11.19 -0.46
C VAL A 15 9.96 11.03 -1.18
N VAL A 16 9.76 11.80 -2.25
CA VAL A 16 8.54 11.73 -3.07
C VAL A 16 8.66 10.61 -4.11
N ASP A 17 7.82 9.59 -3.98
CA ASP A 17 7.75 8.49 -4.94
C ASP A 17 6.65 8.73 -5.98
N HIS A 18 7.00 9.44 -7.06
CA HIS A 18 6.04 9.80 -8.10
C HIS A 18 5.38 8.59 -8.78
N ALA A 19 6.13 7.48 -8.95
CA ALA A 19 5.62 6.31 -9.65
C ALA A 19 4.54 5.58 -8.82
N ARG A 20 4.83 5.31 -7.54
CA ARG A 20 3.86 4.68 -6.63
C ARG A 20 2.69 5.62 -6.32
N THR A 21 2.92 6.93 -6.25
CA THR A 21 1.86 7.92 -6.07
C THR A 21 0.90 7.92 -7.27
N ALA A 22 1.40 7.93 -8.50
CA ALA A 22 0.57 7.87 -9.70
C ALA A 22 -0.24 6.57 -9.79
N LEU A 23 0.35 5.44 -9.39
CA LEU A 23 -0.36 4.16 -9.32
C LEU A 23 -1.49 4.19 -8.29
N LEU A 24 -1.24 4.76 -7.11
CA LEU A 24 -2.26 4.92 -6.07
C LEU A 24 -3.42 5.80 -6.54
N ASP A 25 -3.15 6.88 -7.26
CA ASP A 25 -4.21 7.75 -7.80
C ASP A 25 -5.04 7.04 -8.88
N ALA A 26 -4.40 6.23 -9.73
CA ALA A 26 -5.12 5.38 -10.67
C ALA A 26 -6.01 4.35 -9.95
N LEU A 27 -5.49 3.70 -8.91
CA LEU A 27 -6.25 2.75 -8.09
C LEU A 27 -7.46 3.43 -7.42
N ARG A 28 -7.30 4.61 -6.83
CA ARG A 28 -8.40 5.38 -6.24
C ARG A 28 -9.48 5.71 -7.26
N THR A 29 -9.07 6.09 -8.47
CA THR A 29 -10.00 6.47 -9.54
C THR A 29 -10.78 5.26 -10.06
N ASP A 30 -10.10 4.14 -10.32
CA ASP A 30 -10.70 2.99 -11.01
C ASP A 30 -11.38 1.99 -10.06
N LEU A 31 -10.89 1.83 -8.82
CA LEU A 31 -11.51 0.94 -7.83
C LEU A 31 -12.57 1.65 -6.98
N GLY A 32 -12.47 2.97 -6.80
CA GLY A 32 -13.37 3.74 -5.95
C GLY A 32 -13.48 3.13 -4.54
N ASP A 33 -14.72 2.88 -4.10
CA ASP A 33 -15.04 2.33 -2.78
C ASP A 33 -14.48 0.91 -2.53
N ALA A 34 -14.05 0.21 -3.59
CA ALA A 34 -13.39 -1.09 -3.44
C ALA A 34 -11.97 -0.96 -2.86
N LEU A 35 -11.32 0.21 -2.94
CA LEU A 35 -10.06 0.49 -2.25
C LEU A 35 -10.33 0.97 -0.82
N VAL A 36 -10.12 0.07 0.15
CA VAL A 36 -10.48 0.30 1.55
C VAL A 36 -9.38 1.04 2.32
N GLU A 37 -8.12 0.70 2.07
CA GLU A 37 -6.97 1.33 2.73
C GLU A 37 -5.70 1.18 1.87
N HIS A 38 -4.69 2.00 2.12
CA HIS A 38 -3.38 1.89 1.49
C HIS A 38 -2.28 2.35 2.44
N ALA A 39 -1.08 1.80 2.25
CA ALA A 39 0.15 2.28 2.87
C ALA A 39 1.21 2.39 1.76
N LEU A 40 1.74 3.60 1.57
CA LEU A 40 2.81 3.87 0.62
C LEU A 40 4.09 4.17 1.42
N VAL A 41 5.11 3.35 1.23
CA VAL A 41 6.45 3.57 1.77
C VAL A 41 7.36 3.95 0.59
N PRO A 42 7.76 5.24 0.46
CA PRO A 42 8.51 5.72 -0.70
C PRO A 42 9.76 4.88 -1.00
N GLY A 43 9.96 4.50 -2.26
CA GLY A 43 11.10 3.68 -2.68
C GLY A 43 11.00 2.19 -2.30
N VAL A 44 10.08 1.80 -1.40
CA VAL A 44 9.90 0.42 -0.94
C VAL A 44 8.68 -0.19 -1.63
N ASP A 45 7.46 0.09 -1.16
CA ASP A 45 6.26 -0.59 -1.62
C ASP A 45 4.98 0.25 -1.48
N LEU A 46 3.98 -0.12 -2.29
CA LEU A 46 2.60 0.29 -2.13
C LEU A 46 1.78 -0.95 -1.75
N THR A 47 1.24 -0.96 -0.53
CA THR A 47 0.31 -1.99 -0.07
C THR A 47 -1.11 -1.45 -0.07
N VAL A 48 -2.07 -2.24 -0.56
CA VAL A 48 -3.48 -1.85 -0.59
C VAL A 48 -4.36 -2.91 0.06
N ARG A 49 -5.38 -2.46 0.80
CA ARG A 49 -6.49 -3.28 1.25
C ARG A 49 -7.68 -3.02 0.34
N ILE A 50 -8.26 -4.08 -0.21
CA ILE A 50 -9.44 -4.01 -1.06
C ILE A 50 -10.62 -4.75 -0.44
N ALA A 51 -11.82 -4.43 -0.89
CA ALA A 51 -13.02 -5.19 -0.55
C ALA A 51 -12.89 -6.64 -1.06
N THR A 52 -13.22 -7.62 -0.22
CA THR A 52 -13.08 -9.05 -0.55
C THR A 52 -13.83 -9.44 -1.82
N SER A 53 -15.02 -8.88 -2.04
CA SER A 53 -15.84 -9.11 -3.24
C SER A 53 -15.17 -8.63 -4.53
N SER A 54 -14.23 -7.69 -4.44
CA SER A 54 -13.58 -7.05 -5.60
C SER A 54 -12.22 -7.66 -5.92
N TRP A 55 -11.82 -8.75 -5.27
CA TRP A 55 -10.48 -9.34 -5.43
C TRP A 55 -10.19 -9.77 -6.87
N GLY A 56 -11.10 -10.52 -7.49
CA GLY A 56 -10.94 -10.99 -8.87
C GLY A 56 -10.89 -9.84 -9.88
N ASP A 57 -11.80 -8.88 -9.74
CA ASP A 57 -11.86 -7.69 -10.61
C ASP A 57 -10.62 -6.82 -10.46
N THR A 58 -10.10 -6.68 -9.23
CA THR A 58 -8.85 -5.95 -8.96
C THR A 58 -7.66 -6.64 -9.61
N ALA A 59 -7.56 -7.97 -9.51
CA ALA A 59 -6.50 -8.73 -10.16
C ALA A 59 -6.54 -8.59 -11.69
N ALA A 60 -7.74 -8.64 -12.28
CA ALA A 60 -7.93 -8.41 -13.71
C ALA A 60 -7.56 -6.97 -14.10
N TYR A 61 -7.97 -5.98 -13.33
CA TYR A 61 -7.61 -4.57 -13.52
C TYR A 61 -6.09 -4.36 -13.49
N LEU A 62 -5.40 -4.87 -12.47
CA LEU A 62 -3.95 -4.74 -12.31
C LEU A 62 -3.21 -5.40 -13.48
N ARG A 63 -3.68 -6.57 -13.93
CA ARG A 63 -3.15 -7.23 -15.10
C ARG A 63 -3.41 -6.42 -16.37
N GLU A 64 -4.64 -6.10 -16.70
CA GLU A 64 -4.96 -5.56 -18.02
C GLU A 64 -4.63 -4.08 -18.17
N ARG A 65 -4.94 -3.26 -17.16
CA ARG A 65 -4.81 -1.79 -17.23
C ARG A 65 -3.47 -1.29 -16.70
N GLN A 66 -3.00 -1.83 -15.57
CA GLN A 66 -1.72 -1.45 -14.97
C GLN A 66 -0.53 -2.27 -15.48
N ARG A 67 -0.80 -3.30 -16.30
CA ARG A 67 0.20 -4.15 -16.96
C ARG A 67 1.06 -4.99 -16.02
N PHE A 68 0.55 -5.34 -14.84
CA PHE A 68 1.25 -6.23 -13.92
C PHE A 68 1.22 -7.65 -14.51
N ARG A 69 2.36 -8.16 -14.97
CA ARG A 69 2.48 -9.46 -15.67
C ARG A 69 3.06 -10.57 -14.80
N PHE A 70 3.86 -10.20 -13.81
CA PHE A 70 4.41 -11.12 -12.83
C PHE A 70 3.51 -11.14 -11.59
N PHE A 71 3.21 -12.34 -11.11
CA PHE A 71 2.49 -12.58 -9.86
C PHE A 71 3.38 -13.46 -9.00
N ASP A 72 3.79 -12.94 -7.84
CA ASP A 72 4.81 -13.57 -7.00
C ASP A 72 4.25 -14.74 -6.19
N PHE A 73 3.38 -14.44 -5.21
CA PHE A 73 2.71 -15.46 -4.40
C PHE A 73 1.37 -14.97 -3.86
N ILE A 74 0.56 -15.92 -3.38
CA ILE A 74 -0.63 -15.65 -2.58
C ILE A 74 -0.48 -16.36 -1.24
N SER A 75 -0.74 -15.64 -0.16
CA SER A 75 -0.82 -16.21 1.19
C SER A 75 -2.15 -15.83 1.83
N ALA A 76 -2.57 -16.63 2.81
CA ALA A 76 -3.73 -16.37 3.63
C ALA A 76 -3.30 -16.39 5.10
N ILE A 77 -3.87 -15.49 5.89
CA ILE A 77 -3.64 -15.41 7.33
C ILE A 77 -4.98 -15.66 8.01
N ASP A 78 -5.00 -16.65 8.91
CA ASP A 78 -6.12 -16.84 9.81
C ASP A 78 -5.93 -15.94 11.04
N TRP A 79 -6.91 -15.07 11.28
CA TRP A 79 -6.92 -14.15 12.40
C TRP A 79 -7.79 -14.66 13.56
N MET A 80 -8.23 -15.92 13.52
CA MET A 80 -8.96 -16.53 14.62
C MET A 80 -8.12 -16.41 15.90
N PRO A 81 -8.67 -15.84 17.00
CA PRO A 81 -7.96 -15.77 18.26
C PRO A 81 -7.61 -17.20 18.69
N SER A 82 -6.38 -17.41 19.14
CA SER A 82 -5.97 -18.71 19.68
C SER A 82 -6.94 -19.16 20.76
N PRO A 83 -7.39 -20.43 20.73
CA PRO A 83 -8.28 -21.00 21.74
C PRO A 83 -7.64 -21.05 23.13
#